data_AF-A0A8I1QEV5-F1
#
_entry.id   AF-A0A8I1QEV5-F1
#
_cell.length_a   1.000
_cell.length_b   1.000
_cell.length_c   1.000
_cell.angle_alpha   90.00
_cell.angle_beta   90.00
_cell.angle_gamma   90.00
#
_symmetry.space_group_name_H-M   'P 1'
#
loop_
_entity.id
_entity.type
_entity.pdbx_description
1 polymer ?
#
loop_
_entity_poly.entity_id
_entity_poly.type
_entity_poly.pdbx_seq_one_letter_code
_entity_poly.pdbx_strand_id
1 'polypeptide(L)'
;MTTRRLFLIGSAALALSACSSTGKRDLNARTNVIQVDEPWASYYSMKTDEPFPVPGIDIRKIPQQFWRQDVDYAGGEKPGTIVVNTTERFLYLVQPGGRAIRYGVGVGREEGLNFRGSAVIARKAEWPRWTPTANMIKTQPERYGPVAAGMEGGLKNPLGPRALYLYRNGKDTHFRLHGTLEPYTIGQSVSSGCIRLINQDIIDLYSRVPTGTRVIVTG
;
A
#
# COMPACT_ATOMS: atom_id res chain seq x y z
N MET A 1 18.32 -53.34 -88.13
CA MET A 1 19.39 -53.00 -87.17
C MET A 1 19.00 -51.72 -86.44
N THR A 2 19.26 -51.71 -85.13
CA THR A 2 19.27 -50.57 -84.18
C THR A 2 17.96 -49.82 -83.86
N THR A 3 17.49 -50.12 -82.65
CA THR A 3 16.65 -49.38 -81.71
C THR A 3 17.22 -48.02 -81.29
N ARG A 4 16.35 -47.09 -80.84
CA ARG A 4 16.50 -46.15 -79.68
C ARG A 4 15.33 -45.15 -79.68
N ARG A 5 14.33 -45.33 -78.81
CA ARG A 5 14.20 -44.84 -77.41
C ARG A 5 13.71 -43.37 -77.31
N LEU A 6 12.48 -43.26 -76.78
CA LEU A 6 11.84 -42.08 -76.17
C LEU A 6 12.75 -41.34 -75.18
N PHE A 7 12.58 -40.02 -75.08
CA PHE A 7 12.68 -39.31 -73.80
C PHE A 7 11.73 -38.10 -73.77
N LEU A 8 10.90 -38.06 -72.71
CA LEU A 8 10.00 -36.96 -72.33
C LEU A 8 10.81 -35.78 -71.76
N ILE A 9 10.32 -34.55 -71.95
CA ILE A 9 10.50 -33.46 -70.98
C ILE A 9 9.14 -32.79 -70.78
N GLY A 10 8.49 -33.10 -69.66
CA GLY A 10 7.31 -32.40 -69.16
C GLY A 10 7.72 -31.16 -68.38
N SER A 11 7.00 -30.06 -68.60
CA SER A 11 7.12 -28.82 -67.84
C SER A 11 5.89 -28.68 -66.93
N ALA A 12 6.04 -29.00 -65.65
CA ALA A 12 5.03 -28.72 -64.63
C ALA A 12 5.68 -27.83 -63.55
N ALA A 13 5.40 -26.53 -63.63
CA ALA A 13 5.76 -25.58 -62.59
C ALA A 13 4.80 -25.76 -61.41
N LEU A 14 5.27 -26.41 -60.35
CA LEU A 14 4.58 -26.49 -59.06
C LEU A 14 4.73 -25.15 -58.32
N ALA A 15 3.67 -24.35 -58.30
CA ALA A 15 3.57 -23.21 -57.38
C ALA A 15 3.26 -23.75 -55.97
N LEU A 16 4.29 -23.81 -55.11
CA LEU A 16 4.13 -24.08 -53.69
C LEU A 16 3.57 -22.83 -53.00
N SER A 17 2.26 -22.84 -52.74
CA SER A 17 1.64 -21.87 -51.83
C SER A 17 2.03 -22.22 -50.39
N ALA A 18 2.93 -21.43 -49.81
CA ALA A 18 3.30 -21.53 -48.41
C ALA A 18 2.21 -20.88 -47.55
N CYS A 19 1.36 -21.70 -46.91
CA CYS A 19 0.47 -21.24 -45.85
C CYS A 19 1.31 -20.84 -44.63
N SER A 20 1.70 -19.56 -44.53
CA SER A 20 2.19 -19.00 -43.27
C SER A 20 1.02 -18.89 -42.31
N SER A 21 0.90 -19.87 -41.41
CA SER A 21 0.15 -19.75 -40.17
C SER A 21 0.80 -18.64 -39.33
N THR A 22 0.31 -17.40 -39.47
CA THR A 22 0.54 -16.34 -38.49
C THR A 22 -0.24 -16.69 -37.23
N GLY A 23 0.29 -17.64 -36.46
CA GLY A 23 -0.07 -17.79 -35.06
C GLY A 23 0.24 -16.46 -34.39
N LYS A 24 -0.80 -15.75 -33.93
CA LYS A 24 -0.63 -14.63 -33.00
C LYS A 24 0.13 -15.20 -31.80
N ARG A 25 1.43 -14.96 -31.76
CA ARG A 25 2.21 -15.20 -30.54
C ARG A 25 1.65 -14.23 -29.52
N ASP A 26 0.90 -14.74 -28.56
CA ASP A 26 0.56 -13.98 -27.36
C ASP A 26 1.86 -13.54 -26.71
N LEU A 27 2.23 -12.28 -26.95
CA LEU A 27 3.35 -11.60 -26.30
C LEU A 27 3.12 -11.47 -24.78
N ASN A 28 1.92 -11.79 -24.30
CA ASN A 28 1.56 -11.85 -22.89
C ASN A 28 2.07 -13.11 -22.15
N ALA A 29 2.59 -14.12 -22.85
CA ALA A 29 3.02 -15.37 -22.22
C ALA A 29 4.42 -15.32 -21.55
N ARG A 30 5.11 -14.17 -21.51
CA ARG A 30 6.49 -14.08 -21.00
C ARG A 30 6.78 -12.96 -20.01
N THR A 31 5.75 -12.25 -19.58
CA THR A 31 5.91 -11.23 -18.54
C THR A 31 5.02 -11.67 -17.39
N ASN A 32 5.62 -11.97 -16.23
CA ASN A 32 4.88 -12.11 -14.96
C ASN A 32 4.32 -10.74 -14.57
N VAL A 33 3.42 -10.17 -15.39
CA VAL A 33 2.70 -8.96 -15.05
C VAL A 33 1.70 -9.37 -14.00
N ILE A 34 1.92 -8.85 -12.79
CA ILE A 34 0.97 -8.96 -11.69
C ILE A 34 -0.33 -8.28 -12.16
N GLN A 35 -1.32 -9.06 -12.57
CA GLN A 35 -2.63 -8.56 -12.97
C GLN A 35 -3.39 -8.17 -11.70
N VAL A 36 -3.61 -6.87 -11.53
CA VAL A 36 -4.48 -6.27 -10.52
C VAL A 36 -5.37 -5.30 -11.30
N ASP A 37 -6.67 -5.32 -11.03
CA ASP A 37 -7.60 -4.42 -11.71
C ASP A 37 -7.48 -2.98 -11.20
N GLU A 38 -7.88 -2.03 -12.03
CA GLU A 38 -8.04 -0.65 -11.57
C GLU A 38 -9.24 -0.53 -10.59
N PRO A 39 -9.17 0.36 -9.58
CA PRO A 39 -8.13 1.37 -9.39
C PRO A 39 -6.92 0.90 -8.57
N TRP A 40 -6.90 -0.36 -8.11
CA TRP A 40 -5.87 -0.84 -7.18
C TRP A 40 -4.49 -0.94 -7.82
N ALA A 41 -4.41 -1.24 -9.11
CA ALA A 41 -3.15 -1.20 -9.86
C ALA A 41 -2.49 0.18 -9.78
N SER A 42 -3.24 1.25 -10.04
CA SER A 42 -2.75 2.61 -9.93
C SER A 42 -2.47 3.02 -8.48
N TYR A 43 -3.35 2.66 -7.54
CA TYR A 43 -3.19 3.01 -6.13
C TYR A 43 -1.89 2.48 -5.54
N TYR A 44 -1.57 1.21 -5.80
CA TYR A 44 -0.44 0.50 -5.20
C TYR A 44 0.80 0.40 -6.09
N SER A 45 0.81 1.15 -7.19
CA SER A 45 1.98 1.36 -8.04
C SER A 45 3.10 2.10 -7.32
N MET A 46 4.28 2.08 -7.94
CA MET A 46 5.44 2.87 -7.49
C MET A 46 5.11 4.37 -7.55
N LYS A 47 5.50 5.12 -6.51
CA LYS A 47 5.41 6.59 -6.46
C LYS A 47 6.81 7.18 -6.68
N THR A 48 7.01 7.79 -7.85
CA THR A 48 8.31 8.34 -8.28
C THR A 48 8.42 9.84 -8.04
N ASP A 49 7.34 10.48 -7.66
CA ASP A 49 7.20 11.92 -7.36
C ASP A 49 7.60 12.27 -5.91
N GLU A 50 8.05 11.27 -5.15
CA GLU A 50 8.54 11.44 -3.78
C GLU A 50 10.06 11.69 -3.74
N PRO A 51 10.58 12.45 -2.75
CA PRO A 51 12.02 12.61 -2.53
C PRO A 51 12.77 11.27 -2.40
N PHE A 52 12.08 10.26 -1.84
CA PHE A 52 12.51 8.88 -1.89
C PHE A 52 11.44 8.05 -2.61
N PRO A 53 11.71 7.54 -3.83
CA PRO A 53 10.71 6.79 -4.60
C PRO A 53 10.14 5.63 -3.80
N VAL A 54 8.82 5.62 -3.61
CA VAL A 54 8.13 4.59 -2.83
C VAL A 54 7.87 3.41 -3.75
N PRO A 55 8.42 2.21 -3.47
CA PRO A 55 8.24 1.06 -4.33
C PRO A 55 6.77 0.65 -4.39
N GLY A 56 6.34 0.21 -5.57
CA GLY A 56 5.05 -0.44 -5.71
C GLY A 56 5.02 -1.76 -4.94
N ILE A 57 3.83 -2.20 -4.55
CA ILE A 57 3.66 -3.45 -3.82
C ILE A 57 2.77 -4.42 -4.61
N ASP A 58 3.04 -5.72 -4.46
CA ASP A 58 2.09 -6.74 -4.89
C ASP A 58 0.95 -6.82 -3.87
N ILE A 59 -0.10 -6.04 -4.10
CA ILE A 59 -1.24 -5.93 -3.19
C ILE A 59 -1.98 -7.27 -2.99
N ARG A 60 -1.83 -8.24 -3.90
CA ARG A 60 -2.43 -9.58 -3.78
C ARG A 60 -1.87 -10.39 -2.61
N LYS A 61 -0.73 -9.99 -2.06
CA LYS A 61 -0.17 -10.58 -0.82
C LYS A 61 -0.89 -10.10 0.44
N ILE A 62 -1.79 -9.14 0.32
CA ILE A 62 -2.63 -8.61 1.39
C ILE A 62 -4.06 -9.03 1.10
N PRO A 63 -4.84 -9.53 2.09
CA PRO A 63 -6.23 -9.92 1.86
C PRO A 63 -7.06 -8.77 1.29
N GLN A 64 -7.87 -9.06 0.26
CA GLN A 64 -8.60 -8.06 -0.52
C GLN A 64 -9.48 -7.11 0.31
N GLN A 65 -10.03 -7.60 1.43
CA GLN A 65 -10.83 -6.78 2.35
C GLN A 65 -10.07 -5.57 2.92
N PHE A 66 -8.73 -5.63 3.00
CA PHE A 66 -7.86 -4.59 3.52
C PHE A 66 -7.32 -3.63 2.44
N TRP A 67 -7.68 -3.84 1.18
CA TRP A 67 -7.35 -2.89 0.12
C TRP A 67 -8.20 -1.63 0.30
N ARG A 68 -7.68 -0.49 -0.17
CA ARG A 68 -8.42 0.77 -0.14
C ARG A 68 -9.69 0.66 -0.96
N GLN A 69 -10.81 1.06 -0.36
CA GLN A 69 -12.14 0.94 -0.97
C GLN A 69 -13.03 2.12 -0.56
N ASP A 70 -13.86 2.59 -1.48
CA ASP A 70 -15.00 3.43 -1.14
C ASP A 70 -16.15 2.55 -0.66
N VAL A 71 -16.63 2.79 0.56
CA VAL A 71 -17.65 1.96 1.22
C VAL A 71 -18.81 2.80 1.70
N ASP A 72 -19.95 2.16 1.93
CA ASP A 72 -21.02 2.77 2.71
C ASP A 72 -20.56 2.95 4.16
N TYR A 73 -20.97 4.06 4.77
CA TYR A 73 -20.60 4.44 6.12
C TYR A 73 -21.86 4.73 6.94
N ALA A 74 -22.14 3.84 7.90
CA ALA A 74 -23.30 3.93 8.76
C ALA A 74 -23.07 4.73 10.06
N GLY A 75 -21.84 5.24 10.28
CA GLY A 75 -21.52 6.03 11.47
C GLY A 75 -22.12 7.44 11.45
N GLY A 76 -22.20 8.07 12.62
CA GLY A 76 -22.81 9.40 12.81
C GLY A 76 -21.83 10.58 12.69
N GLU A 77 -20.57 10.31 12.39
CA GLU A 77 -19.51 11.30 12.30
C GLU A 77 -19.66 12.20 11.07
N LYS A 78 -19.18 13.45 11.20
CA LYS A 78 -19.24 14.42 10.11
C LYS A 78 -18.21 14.10 9.03
N PRO A 79 -18.49 14.42 7.74
CA PRO A 79 -17.50 14.35 6.67
C PRO A 79 -16.19 15.04 7.02
N GLY A 80 -15.07 14.45 6.60
CA GLY A 80 -13.71 14.89 6.95
C GLY A 80 -13.18 14.34 8.28
N THR A 81 -14.00 13.62 9.05
CA THR A 81 -13.54 12.90 10.26
C THR A 81 -12.80 11.62 9.87
N ILE A 82 -11.73 11.30 10.59
CA ILE A 82 -11.10 9.98 10.55
C ILE A 82 -11.64 9.13 11.69
N VAL A 83 -12.09 7.92 11.38
CA VAL A 83 -12.48 6.92 12.38
C VAL A 83 -11.59 5.70 12.23
N VAL A 84 -10.90 5.31 13.29
CA VAL A 84 -10.06 4.12 13.33
C VAL A 84 -10.75 3.08 14.19
N ASN A 85 -11.12 1.96 13.61
CA ASN A 85 -11.62 0.80 14.34
C ASN A 85 -10.48 -0.22 14.48
N THR A 86 -9.92 -0.34 15.68
CA THR A 86 -8.78 -1.24 15.92
C THR A 86 -9.15 -2.71 15.97
N THR A 87 -10.42 -3.02 16.23
CA THR A 87 -10.93 -4.41 16.28
C THR A 87 -11.12 -4.95 14.86
N GLU A 88 -11.74 -4.17 13.98
CA GLU A 88 -11.90 -4.51 12.57
C GLU A 88 -10.64 -4.26 11.74
N ARG A 89 -9.72 -3.44 12.25
CA ARG A 89 -8.45 -3.06 11.60
C ARG A 89 -8.68 -2.28 10.31
N PHE A 90 -9.61 -1.33 10.41
CA PHE A 90 -9.91 -0.36 9.38
C PHE A 90 -9.78 1.06 9.88
N LEU A 91 -9.35 1.93 8.97
CA LEU A 91 -9.45 3.37 9.10
C LEU A 91 -10.44 3.87 8.04
N TYR A 92 -11.37 4.71 8.44
CA TYR A 92 -12.38 5.31 7.60
C TYR A 92 -12.14 6.82 7.56
N LEU A 93 -12.01 7.40 6.37
CA LEU A 93 -12.13 8.84 6.14
C LEU A 93 -13.56 9.11 5.69
N VAL A 94 -14.35 9.71 6.58
CA VAL A 94 -15.79 9.94 6.35
C VAL A 94 -15.99 10.94 5.22
N GLN A 95 -16.86 10.58 4.28
CA GLN A 95 -17.25 11.39 3.13
C GLN A 95 -18.72 11.83 3.24
N PRO A 96 -19.15 12.83 2.46
CA PRO A 96 -20.57 13.15 2.31
C PRO A 96 -21.38 11.96 1.75
N GLY A 97 -22.70 11.99 1.97
CA GLY A 97 -23.62 11.01 1.37
C GLY A 97 -23.61 9.63 2.02
N GLY A 98 -23.19 9.51 3.28
CA GLY A 98 -23.15 8.22 3.99
C GLY A 98 -22.07 7.28 3.45
N ARG A 99 -20.93 7.84 3.02
CA ARG A 99 -19.81 7.12 2.41
C ARG A 99 -18.53 7.33 3.21
N ALA A 100 -17.54 6.47 3.01
CA ALA A 100 -16.19 6.68 3.50
C ALA A 100 -15.16 6.03 2.60
N ILE A 101 -13.94 6.59 2.57
CA ILE A 101 -12.76 5.85 2.09
C ILE A 101 -12.28 4.98 3.22
N ARG A 102 -12.28 3.66 3.02
CA ARG A 102 -11.76 2.68 3.96
C ARG A 102 -10.36 2.25 3.58
N TYR A 103 -9.46 2.23 4.55
CA TYR A 103 -8.09 1.75 4.45
C TYR A 103 -7.89 0.59 5.41
N GLY A 104 -7.22 -0.47 4.98
CA GLY A 104 -6.73 -1.50 5.89
C GLY A 104 -5.59 -0.97 6.75
N VAL A 105 -5.58 -1.33 8.04
CA VAL A 105 -4.52 -0.92 8.96
C VAL A 105 -3.88 -2.08 9.71
N GLY A 106 -2.62 -1.91 10.09
CA GLY A 106 -1.96 -2.70 11.12
C GLY A 106 -2.09 -1.98 12.46
N VAL A 107 -2.38 -2.72 13.53
CA VAL A 107 -2.56 -2.16 14.89
C VAL A 107 -1.45 -2.70 15.79
N GLY A 108 -0.73 -1.82 16.48
CA GLY A 108 0.24 -2.29 17.47
C GLY A 108 -0.43 -2.82 18.74
N ARG A 109 0.07 -3.94 19.26
CA ARG A 109 -0.49 -4.64 20.42
C ARG A 109 -0.47 -3.81 21.70
N GLU A 110 0.59 -3.04 21.92
CA GLU A 110 0.77 -2.32 23.19
C GLU A 110 0.22 -0.89 23.12
N GLU A 111 0.63 -0.11 22.11
CA GLU A 111 0.25 1.31 22.00
C GLU A 111 -1.11 1.51 21.30
N GLY A 112 -1.48 0.65 20.34
CA GLY A 112 -2.79 0.64 19.68
C GLY A 112 -3.96 0.31 20.62
N LEU A 113 -3.70 -0.34 21.76
CA LEU A 113 -4.68 -0.58 22.82
C LEU A 113 -4.78 0.58 23.83
N ASN A 114 -3.76 1.43 23.92
CA ASN A 114 -3.64 2.45 24.97
C ASN A 114 -4.38 3.75 24.65
N PHE A 115 -4.78 3.96 23.39
CA PHE A 115 -5.49 5.16 22.98
C PHE A 115 -6.87 4.83 22.43
N ARG A 116 -7.92 5.16 23.19
CA ARG A 116 -9.31 5.18 22.75
C ARG A 116 -9.90 6.57 22.90
N GLY A 117 -10.90 6.88 22.08
CA GLY A 117 -11.61 8.15 22.07
C GLY A 117 -11.03 9.13 21.06
N SER A 118 -11.22 10.43 21.31
CA SER A 118 -10.98 11.44 20.29
C SER A 118 -9.64 12.17 20.40
N ALA A 119 -9.12 12.58 19.25
CA ALA A 119 -7.95 13.44 19.08
C ALA A 119 -8.14 14.35 17.85
N VAL A 120 -7.15 15.20 17.61
CA VAL A 120 -7.01 15.98 16.38
C VAL A 120 -5.62 15.76 15.78
N ILE A 121 -5.51 15.86 14.46
CA ILE A 121 -4.20 15.92 13.79
C ILE A 121 -3.63 17.32 13.98
N ALA A 122 -2.76 17.54 14.97
CA ALA A 122 -2.16 18.87 15.18
C ALA A 122 -0.87 19.07 14.39
N ARG A 123 -0.20 17.97 13.99
CA ARG A 123 1.01 18.01 13.19
C ARG A 123 0.99 16.93 12.12
N LYS A 124 1.56 17.28 10.98
CA LYS A 124 1.78 16.42 9.83
C LYS A 124 3.26 16.49 9.45
N ALA A 125 3.85 15.38 9.04
CA ALA A 125 5.21 15.36 8.53
C ALA A 125 5.35 14.44 7.33
N GLU A 126 6.13 14.90 6.35
CA GLU A 126 6.65 14.07 5.26
C GLU A 126 8.02 13.54 5.65
N TRP A 127 8.29 12.28 5.31
CA TRP A 127 9.52 11.57 5.64
C TRP A 127 10.01 11.85 7.07
N PRO A 128 9.16 11.57 8.08
CA PRO A 128 9.42 11.98 9.45
C PRO A 128 10.67 11.30 10.03
N ARG A 129 11.42 12.04 10.86
CA ARG A 129 12.39 11.42 11.76
C ARG A 129 11.67 10.46 12.70
N TRP A 130 12.27 9.30 12.93
CA TRP A 130 11.80 8.32 13.90
C TRP A 130 12.83 8.16 15.03
N THR A 131 12.36 7.92 16.24
CA THR A 131 13.22 7.59 17.38
C THR A 131 12.56 6.45 18.15
N PRO A 132 13.27 5.34 18.40
CA PRO A 132 12.72 4.25 19.21
C PRO A 132 12.41 4.75 20.62
N THR A 133 11.36 4.20 21.23
CA THR A 133 11.05 4.54 22.62
C THR A 133 12.10 3.95 23.55
N ALA A 134 12.24 4.52 24.76
CA ALA A 134 13.13 3.97 25.78
C ALA A 134 12.81 2.50 26.10
N ASN A 135 11.53 2.12 26.09
CA ASN A 135 11.11 0.74 26.30
C ASN A 135 11.57 -0.20 25.17
N MET A 136 11.50 0.26 23.92
CA MET A 136 12.00 -0.51 22.77
C MET A 136 13.50 -0.76 22.93
N ILE A 137 14.28 0.28 23.22
CA ILE A 137 15.74 0.17 23.44
C ILE A 137 16.03 -0.79 24.60
N LYS A 138 15.31 -0.67 25.72
CA LYS A 138 15.50 -1.53 26.89
C LYS A 138 15.19 -3.01 26.59
N THR A 139 14.12 -3.27 25.83
CA THR A 139 13.62 -4.64 25.60
C THR A 139 14.36 -5.34 24.47
N GLN A 140 14.79 -4.61 23.43
CA GLN A 140 15.52 -5.14 22.28
C GLN A 140 16.73 -4.25 21.95
N PRO A 141 17.74 -4.20 22.83
CA PRO A 141 18.89 -3.30 22.70
C PRO A 141 19.73 -3.58 21.45
N GLU A 142 19.89 -4.85 21.06
CA GLU A 142 20.64 -5.20 19.85
C GLU A 142 19.97 -4.67 18.58
N ARG A 143 18.62 -4.63 18.56
CA ARG A 143 17.86 -4.13 17.42
C ARG A 143 17.78 -2.60 17.37
N TYR A 144 17.54 -1.96 18.51
CA TYR A 144 17.25 -0.52 18.56
C TYR A 144 18.40 0.34 19.07
N GLY A 145 19.41 -0.25 19.72
CA GLY A 145 20.61 0.45 20.19
C GLY A 145 21.35 1.20 19.08
N PRO A 146 21.61 0.59 17.89
CA PRO A 146 22.27 1.28 16.78
C PRO A 146 21.53 2.52 16.27
N VAL A 147 20.23 2.63 16.54
CA VAL A 147 19.35 3.71 16.10
C VAL A 147 18.75 4.50 17.25
N ALA A 148 19.32 4.38 18.47
CA ALA A 148 18.82 5.03 19.68
C ALA A 148 18.81 6.56 19.58
N ALA A 149 19.75 7.14 18.84
CA ALA A 149 19.77 8.57 18.57
C ALA A 149 18.63 9.02 17.64
N GLY A 150 18.01 8.09 16.91
CA GLY A 150 16.97 8.30 15.91
C GLY A 150 17.45 8.07 14.48
N MET A 151 16.49 7.84 13.59
CA MET A 151 16.68 7.64 12.16
C MET A 151 16.05 8.81 11.39
N GLU A 152 16.79 9.35 10.43
CA GLU A 152 16.25 10.32 9.48
C GLU A 152 15.15 9.72 8.60
N GLY A 153 14.40 10.59 7.94
CA GLY A 153 13.43 10.19 6.91
C GLY A 153 14.08 9.39 5.78
N GLY A 154 13.39 8.36 5.31
CA GLY A 154 13.82 7.60 4.13
C GLY A 154 13.20 6.20 4.07
N LEU A 155 13.56 5.43 3.04
CA LEU A 155 12.97 4.11 2.75
C LEU A 155 13.22 3.03 3.80
N LYS A 156 14.13 3.26 4.75
CA LYS A 156 14.41 2.35 5.88
C LYS A 156 13.78 2.83 7.19
N ASN A 157 13.05 3.94 7.18
CA ASN A 157 12.43 4.50 8.37
C ASN A 157 11.10 3.77 8.65
N PRO A 158 10.87 3.25 9.88
CA PRO A 158 9.67 2.47 10.20
C PRO A 158 8.37 3.27 10.19
N LEU A 159 8.42 4.61 10.18
CA LEU A 159 7.25 5.48 10.00
C LEU A 159 6.82 5.62 8.54
N GLY A 160 7.64 5.17 7.58
CA GLY A 160 7.36 5.31 6.16
C GLY A 160 7.37 6.76 5.67
N PRO A 161 6.65 7.07 4.57
CA PRO A 161 6.75 8.35 3.87
C PRO A 161 6.01 9.49 4.56
N ARG A 162 5.05 9.19 5.44
CA ARG A 162 4.15 10.19 6.04
C ARG A 162 3.78 9.78 7.47
N ALA A 163 3.62 10.77 8.34
CA ALA A 163 3.03 10.59 9.67
C ALA A 163 2.07 11.73 10.03
N LEU A 164 0.94 11.36 10.63
CA LEU A 164 -0.07 12.23 11.21
C LEU A 164 0.01 12.08 12.73
N TYR A 165 0.27 13.18 13.43
CA TYR A 165 0.51 13.20 14.88
C TYR A 165 -0.77 13.63 15.60
N LEU A 166 -1.23 12.78 16.51
CA LEU A 166 -2.49 12.95 17.20
C LEU A 166 -2.30 13.67 18.52
N TYR A 167 -3.13 14.68 18.75
CA TYR A 167 -3.09 15.52 19.93
C TYR A 167 -4.45 15.48 20.62
N ARG A 168 -4.44 15.55 21.95
CA ARG A 168 -5.63 15.69 22.78
C ARG A 168 -5.37 16.80 23.79
N ASN A 169 -6.29 17.76 23.87
CA ASN A 169 -6.19 18.92 24.78
C ASN A 169 -4.83 19.66 24.67
N GLY A 170 -4.35 19.84 23.43
CA GLY A 170 -3.08 20.53 23.14
C GLY A 170 -1.81 19.71 23.41
N LYS A 171 -1.91 18.45 23.85
CA LYS A 171 -0.77 17.59 24.16
C LYS A 171 -0.62 16.46 23.13
N ASP A 172 0.62 16.14 22.75
CA ASP A 172 0.93 14.97 21.91
C ASP A 172 0.50 13.70 22.67
N THR A 173 -0.31 12.85 22.02
CA THR A 173 -0.71 11.56 22.60
C THR A 173 0.36 10.49 22.40
N HIS A 174 1.40 10.80 21.63
CA HIS A 174 2.36 9.86 21.08
C HIS A 174 1.71 8.77 20.21
N PHE A 175 0.45 8.97 19.81
CA PHE A 175 -0.24 8.13 18.86
C PHE A 175 -0.14 8.74 17.47
N ARG A 176 0.12 7.91 16.46
CA ARG A 176 0.30 8.34 15.07
C ARG A 176 -0.53 7.51 14.11
N LEU A 177 -0.80 8.08 12.95
CA LEU A 177 -1.17 7.33 11.76
C LEU A 177 0.03 7.46 10.82
N HIS A 178 0.63 6.35 10.40
CA HIS A 178 1.88 6.39 9.63
C HIS A 178 1.99 5.25 8.63
N GLY A 179 2.99 5.32 7.75
CA GLY A 179 3.30 4.27 6.78
C GLY A 179 3.97 3.05 7.41
N THR A 180 4.48 2.14 6.59
CA THR A 180 5.18 0.94 7.10
C THR A 180 6.17 0.40 6.08
N LEU A 181 7.23 -0.25 6.59
CA LEU A 181 8.13 -1.06 5.77
C LEU A 181 7.60 -2.48 5.55
N GLU A 182 6.59 -2.87 6.33
CA GLU A 182 6.08 -4.23 6.41
C GLU A 182 4.59 -4.26 6.02
N PRO A 183 4.23 -4.05 4.74
CA PRO A 183 2.84 -3.95 4.31
C PRO A 183 2.05 -5.26 4.50
N TYR A 184 2.73 -6.41 4.63
CA TYR A 184 2.10 -7.69 4.97
C TYR A 184 1.53 -7.74 6.40
N THR A 185 1.85 -6.76 7.25
CA THR A 185 1.30 -6.63 8.62
C THR A 185 -0.06 -5.95 8.67
N ILE A 186 -0.57 -5.45 7.54
CA ILE A 186 -1.92 -4.88 7.45
C ILE A 186 -2.96 -5.96 7.73
N GLY A 187 -3.95 -5.63 8.56
CA GLY A 187 -4.91 -6.59 9.08
C GLY A 187 -4.36 -7.46 10.21
N GLN A 188 -3.14 -7.21 10.70
CA GLN A 188 -2.52 -7.95 11.81
C GLN A 188 -2.36 -7.10 13.09
N SER A 189 -2.22 -7.77 14.24
CA SER A 189 -1.83 -7.16 15.52
C SER A 189 -0.35 -7.45 15.77
N VAL A 190 0.50 -6.45 15.56
CA VAL A 190 1.96 -6.56 15.66
C VAL A 190 2.49 -5.92 16.94
N SER A 191 3.60 -6.39 17.49
CA SER A 191 3.99 -6.18 18.90
C SER A 191 4.44 -4.78 19.30
N SER A 192 4.41 -3.77 18.41
CA SER A 192 4.84 -2.41 18.76
C SER A 192 4.06 -1.42 17.92
N GLY A 193 3.61 -0.29 18.46
CA GLY A 193 3.30 0.88 17.64
C GLY A 193 1.85 1.35 17.51
N CYS A 194 1.77 2.53 16.94
CA CYS A 194 0.63 3.29 16.48
C CYS A 194 -0.20 2.58 15.36
N ILE A 195 -0.95 3.33 14.55
CA ILE A 195 -1.68 2.77 13.39
C ILE A 195 -0.80 2.81 12.14
N ARG A 196 -0.58 1.64 11.54
CA ARG A 196 0.20 1.47 10.30
C ARG A 196 -0.71 1.36 9.10
N LEU A 197 -0.39 2.08 8.04
CA LEU A 197 -1.01 1.98 6.73
C LEU A 197 0.03 1.56 5.70
N ILE A 198 -0.44 1.04 4.57
CA ILE A 198 0.38 0.89 3.37
C ILE A 198 0.93 2.29 2.99
N ASN A 199 2.17 2.37 2.50
CA ASN A 199 2.81 3.64 2.20
C ASN A 199 2.00 4.50 1.21
N GLN A 200 1.46 3.89 0.16
CA GLN A 200 0.58 4.55 -0.80
C GLN A 200 -0.71 5.07 -0.15
N ASP A 201 -1.24 4.35 0.84
CA ASP A 201 -2.46 4.72 1.54
C ASP A 201 -2.24 5.84 2.56
N ILE A 202 -1.11 5.87 3.27
CA ILE A 202 -0.82 7.03 4.12
C ILE A 202 -0.49 8.27 3.29
N ILE A 203 0.13 8.14 2.11
CA ILE A 203 0.34 9.27 1.18
C ILE A 203 -1.01 9.84 0.74
N ASP A 204 -1.93 8.98 0.34
CA ASP A 204 -3.29 9.36 -0.04
C ASP A 204 -4.06 10.00 1.13
N LEU A 205 -4.08 9.38 2.30
CA LEU A 205 -4.73 9.96 3.48
C LEU A 205 -4.13 11.32 3.86
N TYR A 206 -2.79 11.43 3.84
CA TYR A 206 -2.08 12.65 4.17
C TYR A 206 -2.46 13.81 3.25
N SER A 207 -2.64 13.58 1.94
CA SER A 207 -3.01 14.65 1.01
C SER A 207 -4.46 15.12 1.20
N ARG A 208 -5.35 14.23 1.68
CA ARG A 208 -6.78 14.50 1.87
C ARG A 208 -7.14 15.27 3.14
N VAL A 209 -6.32 15.16 4.20
CA VAL A 209 -6.69 15.67 5.52
C VAL A 209 -5.81 16.85 5.97
N PRO A 210 -6.41 18.00 6.34
CA PRO A 210 -5.65 19.10 6.92
C PRO A 210 -5.27 18.85 8.39
N THR A 211 -4.39 19.70 8.93
CA THR A 211 -4.27 19.83 10.40
C THR A 211 -5.59 20.32 10.99
N GLY A 212 -5.92 19.88 12.20
CA GLY A 212 -7.21 20.12 12.85
C GLY A 212 -8.25 19.03 12.54
N THR A 213 -8.00 18.14 11.58
CA THR A 213 -8.89 16.99 11.33
C THR A 213 -9.10 16.17 12.59
N ARG A 214 -10.38 15.94 12.89
CA ARG A 214 -10.80 15.12 14.03
C ARG A 214 -10.55 13.65 13.74
N VAL A 215 -10.01 12.96 14.74
CA VAL A 215 -9.75 11.52 14.71
C VAL A 215 -10.44 10.88 15.90
N ILE A 216 -11.17 9.79 15.65
CA ILE A 216 -11.82 8.98 16.67
C ILE A 216 -11.25 7.58 16.57
N VAL A 217 -10.73 7.06 17.69
CA VAL A 217 -10.21 5.71 17.78
C VAL A 217 -11.15 4.88 18.63
N THR A 218 -11.69 3.81 18.04
CA THR A 218 -12.61 2.84 18.63
C THR A 218 -11.97 1.45 18.57
N GLY A 219 -12.54 0.50 19.33
CA GLY A 219 -12.01 -0.85 19.40
C GLY A 219 -12.48 -1.63 20.60
#